data_AF-A0ABD0Z1J6-F1
#
_entry.id   AF-A0ABD0Z1J6-F1
#
_cell.length_a   1.000
_cell.length_b   1.000
_cell.length_c   1.000
_cell.angle_alpha   90.00
_cell.angle_beta   90.00
_cell.angle_gamma   90.00
#
_symmetry.space_group_name_H-M   'P 1'
#
loop_
_entity.id
_entity.type
_entity.pdbx_description
1 polymer ?
#
loop_
_entity_poly.entity_id
_entity_poly.type
_entity_poly.pdbx_seq_one_letter_code
_entity_poly.pdbx_strand_id
1 'polypeptide(L)'
;MDLWSTSAKRWDEQKLQQYLSSEDADQTRRMYIPHQNINDETVWHSTKDGEYYVKSGYWLSTHFPEAVISQPPYGNPVLKARIWKTSILPKLKHFLWRILLEEQDVYLADQVMWIGRVRI
;
A
#
# COMPACT_ATOMS: atom_id res chain seq x y z
N MET A 1 5.64 -14.19 4.16
CA MET A 1 5.37 -15.41 4.95
C MET A 1 3.92 -15.36 5.33
N ASP A 2 3.14 -16.40 5.01
CA ASP A 2 1.70 -16.41 5.31
C ASP A 2 1.45 -16.95 6.73
N LEU A 3 0.57 -16.25 7.45
CA LEU A 3 0.15 -16.56 8.83
C LEU A 3 -0.90 -17.69 8.92
N TRP A 4 -1.39 -18.16 7.77
CA TRP A 4 -2.39 -19.21 7.67
C TRP A 4 -1.90 -20.37 6.79
N SER A 5 -2.51 -21.54 6.97
CA SER A 5 -2.20 -22.73 6.18
C SER A 5 -3.04 -22.77 4.90
N THR A 6 -2.40 -22.60 3.74
CA THR A 6 -3.07 -22.64 2.42
C THR A 6 -3.75 -23.98 2.14
N SER A 7 -3.16 -25.09 2.61
CA SER A 7 -3.71 -26.43 2.40
C SER A 7 -4.85 -26.78 3.35
N ALA A 8 -4.78 -26.30 4.60
CA ALA A 8 -5.76 -26.65 5.63
C ALA A 8 -6.79 -25.54 5.90
N LYS A 9 -6.71 -24.41 5.18
CA LYS A 9 -7.60 -23.23 5.29
C LYS A 9 -7.91 -22.83 6.73
N ARG A 10 -6.87 -22.83 7.57
CA ARG A 10 -6.94 -22.48 8.99
C ARG A 10 -5.75 -21.65 9.41
N TRP A 11 -5.93 -20.92 10.49
CA TRP A 11 -4.84 -20.20 11.15
C TRP A 11 -3.75 -21.16 11.64
N ASP A 12 -2.49 -20.75 11.48
CA ASP A 12 -1.35 -21.46 12.01
C ASP A 12 -1.01 -20.88 13.39
N GLU A 13 -1.53 -21.52 14.44
CA GLU A 13 -1.44 -21.02 15.82
C GLU A 13 0.01 -20.80 16.27
N GLN A 14 0.94 -21.63 15.80
CA GLN A 14 2.36 -21.48 16.14
C GLN A 14 2.93 -20.19 15.55
N LYS A 15 2.54 -19.84 14.31
CA LYS A 15 2.95 -18.59 13.67
C LYS A 15 2.27 -17.39 14.30
N LEU A 16 0.98 -17.47 14.63
CA LEU A 16 0.27 -16.38 15.29
C LEU A 16 0.97 -16.01 16.61
N GLN A 17 1.29 -16.99 17.45
CA GLN A 17 1.99 -16.74 18.71
C GLN A 17 3.45 -16.25 18.53
N GLN A 18 4.10 -16.60 17.43
CA GLN A 18 5.48 -16.18 17.16
C GLN A 18 5.56 -14.74 16.64
N TYR A 19 4.61 -14.31 15.80
CA TYR A 19 4.69 -13.03 15.08
C TYR A 19 3.76 -11.94 15.64
N LEU A 20 2.69 -12.31 16.35
CA LEU A 20 1.70 -11.37 16.87
C LEU A 20 1.75 -11.29 18.39
N SER A 21 1.30 -10.15 18.92
CA SER A 21 1.00 -10.03 20.35
C SER A 21 -0.16 -10.97 20.72
N SER A 22 -0.30 -11.33 22.01
CA SER A 22 -1.41 -12.18 22.46
C SER A 22 -2.78 -11.61 22.11
N GLU A 23 -2.91 -10.27 22.15
CA GLU A 23 -4.15 -9.58 21.82
C GLU A 23 -4.45 -9.65 20.31
N ASP A 24 -3.45 -9.39 19.48
CA ASP A 24 -3.60 -9.46 18.02
C ASP A 24 -3.85 -10.89 17.55
N ALA A 25 -3.18 -11.88 18.15
CA ALA A 25 -3.40 -13.29 17.85
C ALA A 25 -4.85 -13.72 18.12
N ASP A 26 -5.44 -13.26 19.23
CA ASP A 26 -6.84 -13.52 19.57
C ASP A 26 -7.80 -12.86 18.58
N GLN A 27 -7.51 -11.64 18.11
CA GLN A 27 -8.31 -10.97 17.08
C GLN A 27 -8.22 -11.70 15.74
N THR A 28 -7.01 -12.03 15.29
CA THR A 28 -6.78 -12.77 14.04
C THR A 28 -7.47 -14.13 14.08
N ARG A 29 -7.42 -14.84 15.21
CA ARG A 29 -8.11 -16.13 15.37
C ARG A 29 -9.63 -16.03 15.19
N ARG A 30 -10.24 -14.90 15.53
CA ARG A 30 -11.68 -14.63 15.35
C ARG A 30 -12.04 -14.28 13.91
N MET A 31 -11.07 -13.90 13.08
CA MET A 31 -11.30 -13.60 11.67
C MET A 31 -11.63 -14.87 10.90
N TYR A 32 -12.69 -14.80 10.11
CA TYR A 32 -13.16 -15.89 9.27
C TYR A 32 -12.22 -16.08 8.07
N ILE A 33 -11.78 -17.33 7.84
CA ILE A 33 -11.07 -17.71 6.61
C ILE A 33 -12.09 -18.33 5.65
N PRO A 34 -12.27 -17.78 4.43
CA PRO A 34 -13.19 -18.33 3.46
C PRO A 34 -12.76 -19.73 2.99
N HIS A 35 -13.70 -20.68 3.07
CA HIS A 35 -13.45 -22.04 2.59
C HIS A 35 -13.53 -22.14 1.05
N GLN A 36 -14.11 -21.14 0.40
CA GLN A 36 -14.14 -21.00 -1.06
C GLN A 36 -12.98 -20.11 -1.51
N ASN A 37 -12.52 -20.31 -2.75
CA ASN A 37 -11.47 -19.46 -3.33
C ASN A 37 -12.10 -18.14 -3.79
N ILE A 38 -12.35 -17.24 -2.84
CA ILE A 38 -12.81 -15.88 -3.09
C ILE A 38 -11.56 -15.01 -3.16
N ASN A 39 -11.47 -14.17 -4.20
CA ASN A 39 -10.37 -13.21 -4.30
C ASN A 39 -10.57 -12.11 -3.26
N ASP A 40 -9.49 -11.69 -2.61
CA ASP A 40 -9.54 -10.56 -1.69
C ASP A 40 -9.87 -9.28 -2.46
N GLU A 41 -10.80 -8.50 -1.91
CA GLU A 41 -11.15 -7.18 -2.41
C GLU A 41 -10.53 -6.10 -1.52
N THR A 42 -10.10 -5.00 -2.13
CA THR A 42 -9.57 -3.86 -1.36
C THR A 42 -10.74 -3.05 -0.81
N VAL A 43 -10.90 -3.05 0.51
CA VAL A 43 -12.01 -2.37 1.19
C VAL A 43 -11.51 -1.15 1.95
N TRP A 44 -12.22 -0.03 1.81
CA TRP A 44 -11.95 1.20 2.53
C TRP A 44 -12.55 1.16 3.95
N HIS A 45 -11.68 0.99 4.95
CA HIS A 45 -12.04 0.84 6.36
C HIS A 45 -12.75 2.06 6.99
N SER A 46 -12.61 3.27 6.41
CA SER A 46 -13.20 4.48 7.00
C SER A 46 -14.69 4.67 6.67
N THR A 47 -15.26 3.81 5.82
CA THR A 47 -16.68 3.83 5.45
C THR A 47 -17.33 2.49 5.72
N LYS A 48 -18.60 2.50 6.14
CA LYS A 48 -19.36 1.27 6.41
C LYS A 48 -19.60 0.42 5.16
N ASP A 49 -19.72 1.08 4.01
CA ASP A 49 -19.96 0.44 2.72
C ASP A 49 -18.66 -0.08 2.07
N GLY A 50 -17.50 0.21 2.66
CA GLY A 50 -16.22 -0.25 2.14
C GLY A 50 -15.71 0.49 0.91
N GLU A 51 -16.45 1.48 0.41
CA GLU A 51 -16.13 2.23 -0.80
C GLU A 51 -15.28 3.47 -0.52
N TYR A 52 -14.26 3.69 -1.35
CA TYR A 52 -13.44 4.89 -1.23
C TYR A 52 -14.14 6.10 -1.85
N TYR A 53 -14.42 7.11 -1.03
CA TYR A 53 -14.85 8.43 -1.49
C TYR A 53 -13.79 9.49 -1.16
N VAL A 54 -13.56 10.44 -2.06
CA VAL A 54 -12.66 11.59 -1.82
C VAL A 54 -13.00 12.30 -0.51
N LYS A 55 -14.30 12.43 -0.19
CA LYS A 55 -14.76 13.01 1.07
C LYS A 55 -14.31 12.20 2.30
N SER A 56 -14.36 10.87 2.22
CA SER A 56 -13.95 9.99 3.32
C SER A 56 -12.43 10.02 3.52
N GLY A 57 -11.65 10.05 2.42
CA GLY A 57 -10.21 10.24 2.48
C GLY A 57 -9.84 11.60 3.07
N TYR A 58 -10.49 12.68 2.63
CA TYR A 58 -10.27 14.01 3.20
C TYR A 58 -10.63 14.09 4.69
N TRP A 59 -11.76 13.49 5.08
CA TRP A 59 -12.18 13.45 6.48
C TRP A 59 -11.16 12.71 7.35
N LEU A 60 -10.67 11.55 6.89
CA LEU A 60 -9.62 10.77 7.56
C LEU A 60 -8.34 11.61 7.71
N SER A 61 -7.84 12.23 6.64
CA SER A 61 -6.64 13.07 6.68
C SER A 61 -6.76 14.26 7.63
N THR A 62 -7.96 14.79 7.83
CA THR A 62 -8.20 15.95 8.69
C THR A 62 -8.32 15.58 10.16
N HIS A 63 -8.93 14.43 10.48
CA HIS A 63 -9.22 14.02 11.85
C HIS A 63 -8.19 13.05 12.44
N PHE A 64 -7.45 12.34 11.57
CA PHE A 64 -6.44 11.36 11.95
C PHE A 64 -5.17 11.55 11.09
N PRO A 65 -4.46 12.67 11.25
CA PRO A 65 -3.27 12.97 10.45
C PRO A 65 -2.16 11.93 10.64
N GLU A 66 -2.08 11.29 11.81
CA GLU A 66 -1.18 10.17 12.10
C GLU A 66 -1.53 8.86 11.39
N ALA A 67 -2.81 8.65 11.05
CA ALA A 67 -3.25 7.46 10.31
C ALA A 67 -2.91 7.58 8.82
N VAL A 68 -2.71 8.80 8.32
CA VAL A 68 -2.31 9.06 6.94
C VAL A 68 -0.79 9.13 6.88
N ILE A 69 -0.16 7.97 6.71
CA ILE A 69 1.25 7.90 6.33
C ILE A 69 1.34 8.37 4.87
N SER A 70 1.38 9.68 4.65
CA SER A 70 1.69 10.24 3.34
C SER A 70 3.16 9.94 3.06
N GLN A 71 3.42 8.85 2.33
CA GLN A 71 4.74 8.63 1.80
C GLN A 71 5.10 9.82 0.91
N PRO A 72 6.27 10.46 1.12
CA PRO A 72 6.69 11.53 0.23
C PRO A 72 6.72 10.97 -1.20
N PRO A 73 6.26 11.75 -2.19
CA PRO A 73 6.19 11.25 -3.56
C PRO A 73 7.58 10.78 -3.99
N TYR A 74 7.66 9.55 -4.51
CA TYR A 74 8.90 8.84 -4.86
C TYR A 74 9.90 9.72 -5.61
N GLY A 75 11.18 9.68 -5.22
CA GLY A 75 12.25 10.52 -5.76
C GLY A 75 12.71 11.61 -4.79
N ASN A 76 13.79 12.31 -5.15
CA ASN A 76 14.46 13.24 -4.25
C ASN A 76 13.58 14.48 -3.96
N PRO A 77 13.08 14.68 -2.72
CA PRO A 77 12.19 15.79 -2.38
C PRO A 77 12.87 17.16 -2.53
N VAL A 78 14.20 17.21 -2.39
CA VAL A 78 14.99 18.44 -2.54
C VAL A 78 15.04 18.88 -4.00
N LEU A 79 15.24 17.95 -4.95
CA LEU A 79 15.24 18.26 -6.39
C LEU A 79 13.87 18.74 -6.85
N LYS A 80 12.82 18.05 -6.39
CA LYS A 80 11.43 18.40 -6.59
C LYS A 80 11.12 19.82 -6.10
N ALA A 81 11.52 20.15 -4.87
CA ALA A 81 11.35 21.50 -4.33
C ALA A 81 12.13 22.57 -5.12
N ARG A 82 13.31 22.24 -5.64
CA ARG A 82 14.11 23.14 -6.49
C ARG A 82 13.40 23.44 -7.81
N ILE A 83 12.85 22.44 -8.51
CA ILE A 83 12.11 22.64 -9.77
C ILE A 83 10.95 23.62 -9.60
N TRP A 84 10.19 23.47 -8.50
CA TRP A 84 9.06 24.36 -8.23
C TRP A 84 9.48 25.80 -7.92
N LYS A 85 10.64 25.98 -7.27
CA LYS A 85 11.22 27.31 -6.96
C LYS A 85 11.87 28.00 -8.16
N THR A 86 12.23 27.29 -9.22
CA THR A 86 12.86 27.89 -10.41
C THR A 86 11.85 28.74 -11.19
N SER A 87 12.27 29.90 -11.71
CA SER A 87 11.47 30.77 -12.59
C SER A 87 11.44 30.26 -14.05
N ILE A 88 10.97 29.03 -14.26
CA ILE A 88 10.73 28.45 -15.59
C ILE A 88 9.24 28.39 -15.91
N LEU A 89 8.91 28.25 -17.20
CA LEU A 89 7.53 28.09 -17.65
C LEU A 89 6.85 26.91 -16.92
N PRO A 90 5.57 27.05 -16.50
CA PRO A 90 4.85 25.98 -15.81
C PRO A 90 4.86 24.64 -16.57
N LYS A 91 4.83 24.69 -17.90
CA LYS A 91 4.90 23.49 -18.76
C LYS A 91 6.21 22.70 -18.58
N LEU A 92 7.34 23.40 -18.42
CA LEU A 92 8.64 22.79 -18.18
C LEU A 92 8.76 22.26 -16.76
N LYS A 93 8.15 22.93 -15.76
CA LYS A 93 8.10 22.41 -14.37
C LYS A 93 7.42 21.05 -14.31
N HIS A 94 6.24 20.93 -14.92
CA HIS A 94 5.50 19.67 -14.96
C HIS A 94 6.24 18.59 -15.74
N PHE A 95 6.91 18.96 -16.84
CA PHE A 95 7.73 18.02 -17.61
C PHE A 95 8.90 17.47 -16.79
N LEU A 96 9.68 18.34 -16.14
CA LEU A 96 10.80 17.93 -15.28
C LEU A 96 10.33 17.11 -14.07
N TRP A 97 9.19 17.48 -13.48
CA TRP A 97 8.56 16.72 -12.40
C TRP A 97 8.23 15.28 -12.83
N ARG A 98 7.67 15.12 -14.04
CA ARG A 98 7.36 13.80 -14.60
C ARG A 98 8.60 12.96 -14.84
N ILE A 99 9.67 13.53 -15.40
CA ILE A 99 10.93 12.80 -15.64
C ILE A 99 11.51 12.25 -14.33
N LEU A 100 11.51 13.07 -13.27
CA LEU A 100 12.01 12.63 -11.97
C LEU A 100 11.17 11.52 -11.31
N LEU A 101 9.91 11.37 -11.71
CA LEU A 101 9.08 10.25 -11.27
C LEU A 101 9.38 9.00 -12.12
N GLU A 102 9.52 9.18 -13.42
CA GLU A 102 9.71 8.12 -14.42
C GLU A 102 11.07 7.42 -14.30
N GLU A 103 12.11 8.13 -13.87
CA GLU A 103 13.48 7.59 -13.68
C GLU A 103 13.53 6.45 -12.64
N GLN A 104 12.53 6.27 -11.77
CA GLN A 104 12.51 5.23 -10.74
C GLN A 104 11.42 4.17 -10.89
N ASP A 105 10.37 4.42 -11.66
CA ASP A 105 9.39 3.39 -12.03
C ASP A 105 10.03 2.30 -12.90
N VAL A 106 11.06 2.63 -13.70
CA VAL A 106 11.79 1.64 -14.53
C VAL A 106 12.60 0.67 -13.67
N TYR A 107 13.25 1.12 -12.59
CA TYR A 107 14.02 0.23 -11.70
C TYR A 107 13.14 -0.67 -10.84
N LEU A 108 11.95 -0.19 -10.45
CA LEU A 108 10.98 -1.03 -9.75
C LEU A 108 10.30 -1.98 -10.72
N ALA A 109 9.87 -1.54 -11.91
CA ALA A 109 9.32 -2.42 -12.94
C ALA A 109 10.31 -3.55 -13.28
N ASP A 110 11.60 -3.25 -13.43
CA ASP A 110 12.63 -4.26 -13.66
C ASP A 110 12.96 -5.11 -12.41
N GLN A 111 12.60 -4.72 -11.19
CA GLN A 111 12.71 -5.59 -10.00
C GLN A 111 11.46 -6.46 -9.80
N VAL A 112 10.25 -5.96 -10.06
CA VAL A 112 9.01 -6.75 -9.94
C VAL A 112 8.80 -7.69 -11.14
N MET A 113 9.30 -7.34 -12.33
CA MET A 113 9.23 -8.22 -13.52
C MET A 113 10.07 -9.50 -13.41
N TRP A 114 11.07 -9.57 -12.51
CA TRP A 114 11.82 -10.80 -12.25
C TRP A 114 11.10 -11.80 -11.34
N ILE A 115 10.07 -11.37 -10.59
CA ILE A 115 9.30 -12.24 -9.69
C ILE A 115 8.13 -12.91 -10.45
N GLY A 116 7.77 -12.40 -11.64
CA GLY A 116 6.59 -12.83 -12.40
C GLY A 116 6.83 -13.81 -13.55
N ARG A 117 8.02 -14.40 -13.72
CA ARG A 117 8.28 -15.32 -14.84
C ARG A 117 8.90 -16.65 -14.44
N VAL A 118 8.13 -17.46 -13.72
CA VAL A 118 8.26 -18.92 -13.75
C VAL A 118 6.93 -19.50 -14.22
N ARG A 119 6.97 -20.12 -15.42
CA ARG A 119 5.88 -20.84 -16.09
C ARG A 119 5.30 -21.93 -15.21
N ILE A 120 3.97 -22.10 -15.27
CA ILE A 120 3.33 -23.27 -15.91
C ILE A 120 2.11 -22.77 -16.67
#